data_AF-A0A940AUB6-F1
#
_entry.id   AF-A0A940AUB6-F1
#
_cell.length_a   1.000
_cell.length_b   1.000
_cell.length_c   1.000
_cell.angle_alpha   90.00
_cell.angle_beta   90.00
_cell.angle_gamma   90.00
#
_symmetry.space_group_name_H-M   'P 1'
#
loop_
_entity.id
_entity.type
_entity.pdbx_description
1 polymer ?
#
loop_
_entity_poly.entity_id
_entity_poly.type
_entity_poly.pdbx_seq_one_letter_code
_entity_poly.pdbx_strand_id
1 'polypeptide(L)'
;MESVKVFLFDKSGEVQYGLNWGQREGREPNQAYLQLTPEVYRSDFFPIKKHYFLVDTDDGFSFVMNRGQKGEDGSALETPEDNSLLGKYLRKRLGVPENSKIEKSAIDSYGRSDIEFTKIGNNHYKMIFSLHQSYKTVSIPQPLILFGPPGTGKTFKMQNEYINKFSKENCFVTTFHQSFSYEEFVEGLKPVLSSANSAGSETSDVKYKIEKGIFYQACERAAQLAGYEPTENETALQKCIVASDRSEKMEEAVKSNKIVLLCIDEINRANVSSVFGDLISLIEPSKRIGAKYEMSAILPYSKEVFAVPANLMIVGTMNTADRSIQLLDSALRRRFRFEELLPKYDAITNETARTILQKINARIRCLLDKDHQIGHSYFIDVRSELDIFNALKNCVIPLLEEYFYNDAQKIRQILNDSDNADVNFYIKDSEAEDALDNMQNDFDNDKEIYMLNTELANVKDDDSAKPYLEHIVNIAG
;
A
#
# COMPACT_ATOMS: atom_id res chain seq x y z
N MET A 1 6.54 12.93 -21.84
CA MET A 1 7.49 14.06 -21.83
C MET A 1 8.48 13.81 -22.94
N GLU A 2 8.80 14.83 -23.73
CA GLU A 2 9.81 14.71 -24.80
C GLU A 2 11.21 14.66 -24.16
N SER A 3 12.06 13.74 -24.61
CA SER A 3 13.46 13.64 -24.16
C SER A 3 14.42 13.33 -25.31
N VAL A 4 15.66 13.81 -25.17
CA VAL A 4 16.76 13.57 -26.11
C VAL A 4 18.01 13.14 -25.37
N LYS A 5 18.85 12.33 -26.02
CA LYS A 5 20.14 11.88 -25.48
C LYS A 5 21.29 12.58 -26.19
N VAL A 6 22.25 13.07 -25.42
CA VAL A 6 23.49 13.66 -25.90
C VAL A 6 24.65 12.79 -25.45
N PHE A 7 25.30 12.12 -26.40
CA PHE A 7 26.36 11.16 -26.10
C PHE A 7 27.68 11.85 -25.77
N LEU A 8 28.52 11.22 -24.95
CA LEU A 8 29.86 11.67 -24.60
C LEU A 8 30.95 11.10 -25.51
N PHE A 9 30.60 10.08 -26.32
CA PHE A 9 31.45 9.56 -27.38
C PHE A 9 31.01 10.07 -28.76
N ASP A 10 31.97 10.18 -29.68
CA ASP A 10 31.70 10.42 -31.09
C ASP A 10 31.36 9.11 -31.83
N LYS A 11 31.13 9.21 -33.15
CA LYS A 11 30.77 8.04 -33.99
C LYS A 11 31.87 6.99 -34.09
N SER A 12 33.13 7.34 -33.81
CA SER A 12 34.26 6.41 -33.75
C SER A 12 34.43 5.76 -32.37
N GLY A 13 33.65 6.16 -31.37
CA GLY A 13 33.79 5.67 -30.00
C GLY A 13 34.92 6.33 -29.21
N GLU A 14 35.39 7.49 -29.68
CA GLU A 14 36.35 8.35 -28.97
C GLU A 14 35.61 9.42 -28.18
N VAL A 15 36.26 9.95 -27.12
CA VAL A 15 35.68 11.01 -26.29
C VAL A 15 35.35 12.21 -27.16
N GLN A 16 34.11 12.69 -27.08
CA GLN A 16 33.68 13.85 -27.84
C GLN A 16 34.62 15.02 -27.60
N TYR A 17 35.07 15.57 -28.70
CA TYR A 17 36.02 16.65 -28.74
C TYR A 17 35.60 17.88 -27.89
N GLY A 18 34.30 18.19 -27.84
CA GLY A 18 33.77 19.30 -27.04
C GLY A 18 34.00 19.18 -25.53
N LEU A 19 34.12 17.96 -25.00
CA LEU A 19 34.35 17.71 -23.57
C LEU A 19 35.75 18.15 -23.10
N ASN A 20 36.70 18.21 -24.03
CA ASN A 20 38.10 18.57 -23.78
C ASN A 20 38.52 19.84 -24.52
N TRP A 21 37.56 20.72 -24.88
CA TRP A 21 37.82 21.94 -25.64
C TRP A 21 38.86 22.86 -24.98
N GLY A 22 38.82 22.99 -23.66
CA GLY A 22 39.75 23.77 -22.84
C GLY A 22 41.18 23.22 -22.77
N GLN A 23 41.40 21.95 -23.14
CA GLN A 23 42.72 21.30 -23.09
C GLN A 23 43.65 21.70 -24.26
N ARG A 24 43.24 22.70 -25.06
CA ARG A 24 44.04 23.25 -26.16
C ARG A 24 44.93 24.38 -25.67
N GLU A 25 46.03 24.58 -26.37
CA GLU A 25 46.96 25.66 -26.09
C GLU A 25 46.25 27.03 -26.07
N GLY A 26 46.50 27.82 -25.03
CA GLY A 26 45.94 29.16 -24.85
C GLY A 26 44.48 29.23 -24.36
N ARG A 27 43.89 28.13 -23.88
CA ARG A 27 42.52 28.11 -23.33
C ARG A 27 42.48 27.85 -21.83
N GLU A 28 41.36 28.22 -21.22
CA GLU A 28 41.08 27.82 -19.84
C GLU A 28 40.82 26.29 -19.81
N PRO A 29 41.57 25.51 -19.01
CA PRO A 29 41.59 24.05 -19.12
C PRO A 29 40.25 23.35 -18.90
N ASN A 30 39.32 23.96 -18.16
CA ASN A 30 38.03 23.35 -17.86
C ASN A 30 36.95 23.61 -18.90
N GLN A 31 37.15 24.52 -19.86
CA GLN A 31 36.15 24.82 -20.88
C GLN A 31 35.65 23.55 -21.59
N ALA A 32 34.33 23.37 -21.65
CA ALA A 32 33.71 22.22 -22.30
C ALA A 32 32.30 22.55 -22.81
N TYR A 33 31.92 21.92 -23.92
CA TYR A 33 30.58 21.99 -24.48
C TYR A 33 30.10 20.59 -24.91
N LEU A 34 28.79 20.40 -24.98
CA LEU A 34 28.20 19.14 -25.43
C LEU A 34 27.81 19.24 -26.90
N GLN A 35 28.28 18.31 -27.73
CA GLN A 35 27.99 18.33 -29.15
C GLN A 35 26.64 17.65 -29.43
N LEU A 36 25.75 18.36 -30.13
CA LEU A 36 24.44 17.84 -30.49
C LEU A 36 24.51 17.05 -31.81
N THR A 37 23.71 15.99 -31.90
CA THR A 37 23.52 15.27 -33.17
C THR A 37 22.69 16.11 -34.15
N PRO A 38 22.80 15.88 -35.47
CA PRO A 38 21.97 16.56 -36.46
C PRO A 38 20.47 16.44 -36.23
N GLU A 39 20.02 15.33 -35.66
CA GLU A 39 18.61 15.11 -35.31
C GLU A 39 18.17 16.06 -34.20
N VAL A 40 19.01 16.28 -33.17
CA VAL A 40 18.67 17.11 -32.01
C VAL A 40 18.82 18.60 -32.30
N TYR A 41 19.84 19.01 -33.04
CA TYR A 41 20.01 20.45 -33.34
C TYR A 41 19.10 20.92 -34.49
N ARG A 42 18.59 20.03 -35.34
CA ARG A 42 17.57 20.42 -36.34
C ARG A 42 16.14 20.36 -35.81
N SER A 43 15.93 19.82 -34.62
CA SER A 43 14.62 19.84 -33.97
C SER A 43 14.39 21.13 -33.18
N ASP A 44 13.15 21.33 -32.75
CA ASP A 44 12.68 22.39 -31.86
C ASP A 44 12.78 22.00 -30.37
N PHE A 45 13.49 20.89 -30.06
CA PHE A 45 13.63 20.39 -28.70
C PHE A 45 14.30 21.43 -27.79
N PHE A 46 15.47 21.94 -28.19
CA PHE A 46 16.15 23.03 -27.51
C PHE A 46 15.88 24.37 -28.20
N PRO A 47 15.79 25.48 -27.46
CA PRO A 47 15.57 26.81 -28.04
C PRO A 47 16.64 27.15 -29.06
N ILE A 48 16.25 27.79 -30.16
CA ILE A 48 17.15 28.20 -31.23
C ILE A 48 18.33 29.05 -30.72
N LYS A 49 19.39 29.11 -31.52
CA LYS A 49 20.66 29.79 -31.20
C LYS A 49 20.46 31.15 -30.50
N LYS A 50 21.33 31.43 -29.51
CA LYS A 50 21.33 32.64 -28.67
C LYS A 50 20.11 32.86 -27.75
N HIS A 51 19.20 31.90 -27.62
CA HIS A 51 18.19 31.92 -26.56
C HIS A 51 18.69 31.15 -25.33
N TYR A 52 18.59 31.78 -24.16
CA TYR A 52 18.95 31.17 -22.88
C TYR A 52 17.82 30.30 -22.35
N PHE A 53 18.19 29.18 -21.75
CA PHE A 53 17.27 28.28 -21.07
C PHE A 53 17.88 27.71 -19.80
N LEU A 54 17.01 27.35 -18.85
CA LEU A 54 17.42 26.76 -17.58
C LEU A 54 17.52 25.24 -17.72
N VAL A 55 18.55 24.67 -17.13
CA VAL A 55 18.76 23.23 -17.04
C VAL A 55 19.03 22.86 -15.59
N ASP A 56 18.11 22.12 -14.97
CA ASP A 56 18.30 21.56 -13.64
C ASP A 56 18.83 20.14 -13.74
N THR A 57 19.90 19.84 -13.03
CA THR A 57 20.50 18.51 -12.97
C THR A 57 19.77 17.62 -11.98
N ASP A 58 19.87 16.31 -12.17
CA ASP A 58 19.28 15.32 -11.28
C ASP A 58 19.95 15.24 -9.89
N ASP A 59 21.11 15.88 -9.73
CA ASP A 59 21.84 16.06 -8.46
C ASP A 59 21.76 17.48 -7.86
N GLY A 60 20.84 18.32 -8.35
CA GLY A 60 20.49 19.60 -7.70
C GLY A 60 21.35 20.80 -8.08
N PHE A 61 22.10 20.75 -9.18
CA PHE A 61 22.73 21.90 -9.80
C PHE A 61 21.81 22.53 -10.86
N SER A 62 22.01 23.80 -11.15
CA SER A 62 21.27 24.50 -12.21
C SER A 62 22.25 25.22 -13.13
N PHE A 63 22.03 25.10 -14.43
CA PHE A 63 22.76 25.83 -15.46
C PHE A 63 21.84 26.75 -16.23
N VAL A 64 22.37 27.92 -16.60
CA VAL A 64 21.85 28.68 -17.74
C VAL A 64 22.64 28.26 -18.96
N MET A 65 21.97 27.76 -19.99
CA MET A 65 22.61 27.23 -21.20
C MET A 65 22.05 27.91 -22.45
N ASN A 66 22.80 27.83 -23.55
CA ASN A 66 22.32 28.15 -24.88
C ASN A 66 22.85 27.15 -25.91
N ARG A 67 22.33 27.27 -27.14
CA ARG A 67 22.92 26.63 -28.32
C ARG A 67 24.00 27.52 -28.95
N GLY A 68 25.20 26.97 -29.14
CA GLY A 68 26.41 27.61 -29.67
C GLY A 68 27.07 26.89 -30.87
N GLN A 69 28.19 27.48 -31.37
CA GLN A 69 29.04 27.05 -32.51
C GLN A 69 28.38 26.88 -33.91
N LYS A 70 29.17 26.52 -34.96
CA LYS A 70 28.96 26.77 -36.41
C LYS A 70 27.54 26.49 -36.96
N GLY A 71 27.06 27.36 -37.86
CA GLY A 71 25.74 27.29 -38.54
C GLY A 71 24.66 28.18 -37.91
N GLU A 72 23.51 28.36 -38.58
CA GLU A 72 22.35 29.10 -38.04
C GLU A 72 21.69 28.34 -36.87
N ASP A 73 21.70 27.01 -36.92
CA ASP A 73 21.04 26.16 -35.92
C ASP A 73 21.80 26.14 -34.57
N GLY A 74 23.13 26.14 -34.57
CA GLY A 74 23.95 25.96 -33.36
C GLY A 74 24.00 24.50 -32.90
N SER A 75 25.16 23.87 -33.09
CA SER A 75 25.38 22.43 -32.94
C SER A 75 25.94 21.99 -31.58
N ALA A 76 26.04 22.90 -30.62
CA ALA A 76 26.62 22.63 -29.30
C ALA A 76 25.78 23.25 -28.18
N LEU A 77 25.78 22.63 -27.00
CA LEU A 77 25.28 23.22 -25.76
C LEU A 77 26.45 23.73 -24.93
N GLU A 78 26.40 25.00 -24.53
CA GLU A 78 27.42 25.65 -23.73
C GLU A 78 26.80 26.53 -22.64
N THR A 79 27.60 26.87 -21.63
CA THR A 79 27.26 27.85 -20.59
C THR A 79 27.80 29.22 -21.03
N PRO A 80 26.93 30.19 -21.39
CA PRO A 80 27.31 31.37 -22.16
C PRO A 80 28.19 32.37 -21.39
N GLU A 81 27.97 32.52 -20.08
CA GLU A 81 28.74 33.44 -19.23
C GLU A 81 30.11 32.87 -18.82
N ASP A 82 30.16 31.56 -18.56
CA ASP A 82 31.39 30.85 -18.20
C ASP A 82 31.35 29.42 -18.74
N ASN A 83 32.07 29.20 -19.85
CA ASN A 83 32.13 27.91 -20.54
C ASN A 83 32.91 26.84 -19.74
N SER A 84 33.50 27.19 -18.60
CA SER A 84 34.16 26.25 -17.67
C SER A 84 33.17 25.53 -16.75
N LEU A 85 31.98 26.10 -16.49
CA LEU A 85 31.02 25.57 -15.51
C LEU A 85 30.59 24.13 -15.82
N LEU A 86 30.16 23.90 -17.07
CA LEU A 86 29.76 22.57 -17.51
C LEU A 86 30.94 21.58 -17.45
N GLY A 87 32.13 22.01 -17.83
CA GLY A 87 33.31 21.16 -17.82
C GLY A 87 33.83 20.82 -16.42
N LYS A 88 33.75 21.74 -15.46
CA LYS A 88 34.05 21.46 -14.04
C LYS A 88 33.04 20.47 -13.47
N TYR A 89 31.76 20.69 -13.77
CA TYR A 89 30.70 19.76 -13.37
C TYR A 89 30.96 18.34 -13.91
N LEU A 90 31.18 18.19 -15.22
CA LEU A 90 31.40 16.88 -15.83
C LEU A 90 32.66 16.18 -15.29
N ARG A 91 33.76 16.91 -15.09
CA ARG A 91 34.99 16.37 -14.48
C ARG A 91 34.74 15.86 -13.07
N LYS A 92 34.11 16.68 -12.22
CA LYS A 92 33.73 16.30 -10.85
C LYS A 92 32.85 15.04 -10.84
N ARG A 93 31.88 14.96 -11.75
CA ARG A 93 30.95 13.82 -11.89
C ARG A 93 31.66 12.54 -12.34
N LEU A 94 32.61 12.65 -13.25
CA LEU A 94 33.41 11.54 -13.77
C LEU A 94 34.59 11.15 -12.87
N GLY A 95 34.77 11.81 -11.72
CA GLY A 95 35.93 11.58 -10.84
C GLY A 95 37.26 12.05 -11.42
N VAL A 96 37.22 12.95 -12.41
CA VAL A 96 38.41 13.54 -13.06
C VAL A 96 38.77 14.84 -12.33
N PRO A 97 40.04 15.08 -11.95
CA PRO A 97 40.45 16.35 -11.36
C PRO A 97 40.15 17.54 -12.29
N GLU A 98 39.87 18.70 -11.71
CA GLU A 98 39.79 19.94 -12.49
C GLU A 98 41.09 20.18 -13.27
N ASN A 99 40.98 20.83 -14.43
CA ASN A 99 42.05 21.08 -15.41
C ASN A 99 42.61 19.86 -16.13
N SER A 100 42.22 18.64 -15.76
CA SER A 100 42.65 17.41 -16.43
C SER A 100 41.80 17.08 -17.64
N LYS A 101 42.34 16.27 -18.56
CA LYS A 101 41.63 15.74 -19.71
C LYS A 101 40.64 14.64 -19.27
N ILE A 102 39.41 14.68 -19.78
CA ILE A 102 38.46 13.57 -19.66
C ILE A 102 38.88 12.48 -20.64
N GLU A 103 39.36 11.36 -20.11
CA GLU A 103 39.75 10.19 -20.90
C GLU A 103 38.60 9.19 -21.04
N LYS A 104 38.69 8.33 -22.04
CA LYS A 104 37.71 7.26 -22.29
C LYS A 104 37.55 6.36 -21.07
N SER A 105 38.66 6.03 -20.42
CA SER A 105 38.72 5.27 -19.17
C SER A 105 37.85 5.88 -18.06
N ALA A 106 37.76 7.21 -17.96
CA ALA A 106 36.94 7.88 -16.94
C ALA A 106 35.45 7.76 -17.22
N ILE A 107 35.03 7.86 -18.49
CA ILE A 107 33.62 7.68 -18.90
C ILE A 107 33.21 6.21 -18.73
N ASP A 108 34.08 5.29 -19.14
CA ASP A 108 33.86 3.85 -18.97
C ASP A 108 33.79 3.48 -17.48
N SER A 109 34.68 4.02 -16.64
CA SER A 109 34.65 3.82 -15.18
C SER A 109 33.42 4.45 -14.54
N TYR A 110 32.96 5.59 -15.05
CA TYR A 110 31.73 6.20 -14.60
C TYR A 110 30.53 5.31 -14.90
N GLY A 111 30.51 4.61 -16.04
CA GLY A 111 29.49 3.62 -16.41
C GLY A 111 28.28 4.18 -17.16
N ARG A 112 28.33 5.44 -17.60
CA ARG A 112 27.32 6.09 -18.44
C ARG A 112 27.99 6.98 -19.49
N SER A 113 27.61 6.81 -20.75
CA SER A 113 28.20 7.52 -21.90
C SER A 113 27.23 8.47 -22.61
N ASP A 114 26.08 8.76 -22.01
CA ASP A 114 25.09 9.73 -22.50
C ASP A 114 24.56 10.62 -21.38
N ILE A 115 24.12 11.82 -21.73
CA ILE A 115 23.36 12.74 -20.88
C ILE A 115 21.95 12.82 -21.47
N GLU A 116 20.94 12.54 -20.66
CA GLU A 116 19.54 12.67 -21.07
C GLU A 116 19.00 14.05 -20.69
N PHE A 117 18.33 14.71 -21.63
CA PHE A 117 17.62 15.97 -21.39
C PHE A 117 16.13 15.76 -21.58
N THR A 118 15.32 16.22 -20.63
CA THR A 118 13.86 16.16 -20.68
C THR A 118 13.27 17.55 -20.57
N LYS A 119 12.35 17.90 -21.47
CA LYS A 119 11.64 19.19 -21.41
C LYS A 119 10.59 19.16 -20.31
N ILE A 120 10.74 20.01 -19.30
CA ILE A 120 9.85 20.07 -18.11
C ILE A 120 9.01 21.35 -18.05
N GLY A 121 9.32 22.34 -18.88
CA GLY A 121 8.55 23.56 -19.02
C GLY A 121 8.99 24.37 -20.25
N ASN A 122 8.50 25.61 -20.36
CA ASN A 122 8.94 26.53 -21.40
C ASN A 122 10.38 26.99 -21.10
N ASN A 123 11.31 26.69 -22.01
CA ASN A 123 12.75 26.99 -21.85
C ASN A 123 13.35 26.45 -20.53
N HIS A 124 12.81 25.33 -20.03
CA HIS A 124 13.26 24.69 -18.80
C HIS A 124 13.37 23.18 -19.01
N TYR A 125 14.57 22.66 -18.75
CA TYR A 125 14.94 21.28 -19.01
C TYR A 125 15.49 20.64 -17.74
N LYS A 126 15.31 19.33 -17.65
CA LYS A 126 15.99 18.49 -16.69
C LYS A 126 17.14 17.75 -17.38
N MET A 127 18.34 17.82 -16.82
CA MET A 127 19.50 17.06 -17.26
C MET A 127 19.72 15.88 -16.31
N ILE A 128 19.76 14.67 -16.86
CA ILE A 128 19.98 13.44 -16.12
C ILE A 128 21.34 12.91 -16.56
N PHE A 129 22.35 13.08 -15.70
CA PHE A 129 23.68 12.55 -15.93
C PHE A 129 24.14 11.58 -14.86
N SER A 130 23.43 11.43 -13.74
CA SER A 130 23.73 10.30 -12.86
C SER A 130 23.72 9.04 -13.68
N LEU A 131 24.63 8.13 -13.35
CA LEU A 131 24.48 6.75 -13.74
C LEU A 131 23.00 6.45 -13.69
N HIS A 132 22.49 5.76 -14.71
CA HIS A 132 21.39 4.89 -14.39
C HIS A 132 21.95 3.86 -13.37
N GLN A 133 22.24 4.27 -12.12
CA GLN A 133 21.27 3.96 -11.10
C GLN A 133 19.91 4.12 -11.80
N SER A 134 19.47 3.03 -12.38
CA SER A 134 18.38 2.41 -11.68
C SER A 134 18.59 2.76 -10.20
N TYR A 135 17.92 3.81 -9.73
CA TYR A 135 16.93 3.50 -8.75
C TYR A 135 16.17 2.31 -9.35
N LYS A 136 16.76 1.10 -9.25
CA LYS A 136 16.07 -0.08 -8.83
C LYS A 136 15.59 0.47 -7.54
N THR A 137 14.41 1.10 -7.60
CA THR A 137 13.63 1.42 -6.45
C THR A 137 13.78 0.16 -5.65
N VAL A 138 14.54 0.22 -4.56
CA VAL A 138 14.42 -0.79 -3.53
C VAL A 138 12.93 -0.93 -3.42
N SER A 139 12.39 -2.10 -3.79
CA SER A 139 10.96 -2.29 -3.88
C SER A 139 10.49 -2.40 -2.44
N ILE A 140 10.56 -1.27 -1.74
CA ILE A 140 10.18 -1.11 -0.35
C ILE A 140 8.72 -1.55 -0.31
N PRO A 141 8.40 -2.59 0.47
CA PRO A 141 7.06 -3.14 0.48
C PRO A 141 6.05 -2.05 0.79
N GLN A 142 5.18 -1.76 -0.18
CA GLN A 142 4.07 -0.85 0.05
C GLN A 142 3.13 -1.48 1.06
N PRO A 143 2.65 -0.74 2.07
CA PRO A 143 1.59 -1.22 2.93
C PRO A 143 0.40 -1.68 2.08
N LEU A 144 -0.16 -2.84 2.37
CA LEU A 144 -1.25 -3.46 1.61
C LEU A 144 -2.47 -3.64 2.51
N ILE A 145 -3.66 -3.36 1.98
CA ILE A 145 -4.93 -3.73 2.59
C ILE A 145 -5.67 -4.69 1.65
N LEU A 146 -5.92 -5.90 2.14
CA LEU A 146 -6.82 -6.87 1.53
C LEU A 146 -8.25 -6.53 1.99
N PHE A 147 -9.12 -6.13 1.09
CA PHE A 147 -10.47 -5.67 1.46
C PHE A 147 -11.57 -6.31 0.63
N GLY A 148 -12.79 -6.30 1.17
CA GLY A 148 -13.98 -6.77 0.46
C GLY A 148 -15.01 -7.38 1.41
N PRO A 149 -16.09 -7.96 0.85
CA PRO A 149 -17.19 -8.53 1.62
C PRO A 149 -16.74 -9.66 2.56
N PRO A 150 -17.53 -10.00 3.61
CA PRO A 150 -17.21 -11.12 4.49
C PRO A 150 -17.21 -12.46 3.74
N GLY A 151 -16.38 -13.40 4.19
CA GLY A 151 -16.29 -14.74 3.60
C GLY A 151 -15.59 -14.83 2.23
N THR A 152 -14.90 -13.76 1.78
CA THR A 152 -14.14 -13.77 0.51
C THR A 152 -12.71 -14.27 0.64
N GLY A 153 -12.32 -14.77 1.82
CA GLY A 153 -11.00 -15.39 2.04
C GLY A 153 -9.85 -14.42 2.31
N LYS A 154 -10.12 -13.19 2.80
CA LYS A 154 -9.08 -12.20 3.14
C LYS A 154 -8.07 -12.72 4.16
N THR A 155 -8.55 -13.19 5.31
CA THR A 155 -7.70 -13.76 6.37
C THR A 155 -7.01 -15.04 5.90
N PHE A 156 -7.68 -15.87 5.10
CA PHE A 156 -7.08 -17.06 4.48
C PHE A 156 -5.93 -16.71 3.54
N LYS A 157 -6.10 -15.69 2.68
CA LYS A 157 -5.05 -15.16 1.81
C LYS A 157 -3.90 -14.59 2.62
N MET A 158 -4.19 -13.78 3.64
CA MET A 158 -3.18 -13.25 4.56
C MET A 158 -2.35 -14.38 5.20
N GLN A 159 -3.02 -15.45 5.65
CA GLN A 159 -2.36 -16.61 6.25
C GLN A 159 -1.44 -17.32 5.24
N ASN A 160 -1.95 -17.68 4.07
CA ASN A 160 -1.23 -18.57 3.15
C ASN A 160 -0.22 -17.85 2.25
N GLU A 161 -0.53 -16.64 1.80
CA GLU A 161 0.35 -15.90 0.89
C GLU A 161 1.39 -15.05 1.63
N TYR A 162 1.16 -14.75 2.91
CA TYR A 162 2.04 -13.92 3.73
C TYR A 162 2.51 -14.67 4.97
N ILE A 163 1.69 -14.87 6.01
CA ILE A 163 2.13 -15.38 7.32
C ILE A 163 2.95 -16.68 7.21
N ASN A 164 2.46 -17.67 6.47
CA ASN A 164 3.11 -18.98 6.33
C ASN A 164 4.47 -18.92 5.59
N LYS A 165 4.81 -17.79 4.95
CA LYS A 165 6.10 -17.59 4.28
C LYS A 165 7.17 -16.97 5.18
N PHE A 166 6.83 -16.57 6.40
CA PHE A 166 7.74 -15.94 7.35
C PHE A 166 8.00 -16.85 8.55
N SER A 167 9.21 -16.77 9.11
CA SER A 167 9.50 -17.38 10.41
C SER A 167 8.73 -16.67 11.51
N LYS A 168 8.40 -17.38 12.59
CA LYS A 168 7.62 -16.85 13.73
C LYS A 168 8.23 -15.58 14.34
N GLU A 169 9.55 -15.49 14.38
CA GLU A 169 10.31 -14.34 14.87
C GLU A 169 10.28 -13.11 13.95
N ASN A 170 9.96 -13.28 12.66
CA ASN A 170 9.90 -12.21 11.66
C ASN A 170 8.45 -11.90 11.25
N CYS A 171 7.47 -12.45 11.95
CA CYS A 171 6.06 -12.30 11.66
C CYS A 171 5.30 -11.84 12.91
N PHE A 172 4.79 -10.62 12.87
CA PHE A 172 3.99 -10.01 13.91
C PHE A 172 2.54 -9.96 13.44
N VAL A 173 1.61 -10.46 14.25
CA VAL A 173 0.19 -10.50 13.91
C VAL A 173 -0.61 -9.88 15.03
N THR A 174 -1.51 -8.96 14.69
CA THR A 174 -2.43 -8.33 15.63
C THR A 174 -3.81 -8.16 14.99
N THR A 175 -4.83 -7.97 15.81
CA THR A 175 -6.20 -7.71 15.38
C THR A 175 -6.67 -6.42 16.02
N PHE A 176 -7.11 -5.46 15.20
CA PHE A 176 -7.64 -4.20 15.68
C PHE A 176 -9.07 -4.40 16.21
N HIS A 177 -9.36 -3.70 17.29
CA HIS A 177 -10.67 -3.67 17.94
C HIS A 177 -10.91 -2.27 18.50
N GLN A 178 -12.15 -1.96 18.90
CA GLN A 178 -12.56 -0.59 19.23
C GLN A 178 -11.74 0.07 20.35
N SER A 179 -11.20 -0.72 21.27
CA SER A 179 -10.37 -0.24 22.38
C SER A 179 -8.87 -0.24 22.09
N PHE A 180 -8.44 -0.73 20.91
CA PHE A 180 -7.02 -0.80 20.55
C PHE A 180 -6.45 0.61 20.38
N SER A 181 -5.32 0.89 21.03
CA SER A 181 -4.78 2.24 21.16
C SER A 181 -3.30 2.36 20.77
N TYR A 182 -2.80 3.60 20.76
CA TYR A 182 -1.39 3.91 20.50
C TYR A 182 -0.45 3.18 21.47
N GLU A 183 -0.85 3.07 22.74
CA GLU A 183 -0.08 2.50 23.83
C GLU A 183 0.22 1.00 23.64
N GLU A 184 -0.70 0.28 22.98
CA GLU A 184 -0.53 -1.14 22.65
C GLU A 184 0.24 -1.33 21.34
N PHE A 185 0.09 -0.38 20.41
CA PHE A 185 0.66 -0.47 19.08
C PHE A 185 2.10 0.00 19.00
N VAL A 186 2.41 1.16 19.59
CA VAL A 186 3.71 1.84 19.44
C VAL A 186 4.49 1.81 20.74
N GLU A 187 4.02 2.52 21.77
CA GLU A 187 4.59 2.49 23.12
C GLU A 187 3.62 3.07 24.15
N GLY A 188 3.62 2.50 25.36
CA GLY A 188 2.72 2.91 26.44
C GLY A 188 3.35 2.78 27.82
N LEU A 189 2.80 3.53 28.79
CA LEU A 189 3.21 3.43 30.19
C LEU A 189 2.49 2.26 30.87
N LYS A 190 3.24 1.30 31.39
CA LYS A 190 2.71 0.20 32.22
C LYS A 190 3.16 0.34 33.67
N PRO A 191 2.25 0.16 34.64
CA PRO A 191 2.61 0.14 36.05
C PRO A 191 3.42 -1.11 36.38
N VAL A 192 4.44 -0.94 37.24
CA VAL A 192 5.29 -1.98 37.80
C VAL A 192 5.29 -1.81 39.31
N LEU A 193 4.94 -2.87 40.01
CA LEU A 193 5.03 -2.90 41.47
C LEU A 193 6.51 -2.99 41.86
N SER A 194 7.01 -2.04 42.64
CA SER A 194 8.30 -2.24 43.31
C SER A 194 8.12 -3.33 44.35
N SER A 195 8.88 -4.43 44.26
CA SER A 195 8.89 -5.47 45.29
C SER A 195 9.16 -4.83 46.66
N ALA A 196 8.26 -5.08 47.61
CA ALA A 196 8.36 -4.58 48.97
C ALA A 196 9.73 -4.95 49.56
N ASN A 197 10.53 -3.94 49.88
CA ASN A 197 11.71 -4.17 50.71
C ASN A 197 11.24 -4.69 52.07
N SER A 198 11.88 -5.75 52.53
CA SER A 198 11.65 -6.44 53.80
C SER A 198 11.91 -5.51 54.99
N ALA A 199 11.00 -4.57 55.28
CA ALA A 199 10.89 -3.83 56.53
C ALA A 199 9.64 -2.91 56.51
N GLY A 200 8.46 -3.46 56.84
CA GLY A 200 7.43 -2.75 57.59
C GLY A 200 6.73 -1.51 57.01
N SER A 201 6.76 -1.27 55.69
CA SER A 201 5.94 -0.22 55.05
C SER A 201 4.94 -0.84 54.09
N GLU A 202 3.64 -0.71 54.41
CA GLU A 202 2.50 -1.22 53.61
C GLU A 202 2.15 -0.35 52.38
N THR A 203 3.07 0.47 51.89
CA THR A 203 2.85 1.26 50.68
C THR A 203 3.75 0.74 49.57
N SER A 204 3.17 -0.02 48.63
CA SER A 204 3.84 -0.40 47.40
C SER A 204 3.86 0.79 46.44
N ASP A 205 5.06 1.34 46.19
CA ASP A 205 5.22 2.43 45.22
C ASP A 205 4.97 1.89 43.80
N VAL A 206 3.99 2.49 43.10
CA VAL A 206 3.73 2.18 41.68
C VAL A 206 4.72 2.97 40.83
N LYS A 207 5.63 2.27 40.16
CA LYS A 207 6.52 2.87 39.14
C LYS A 207 5.92 2.63 37.75
N TYR A 208 6.16 3.54 36.81
CA TYR A 208 5.75 3.34 35.42
C TYR A 208 6.98 3.00 34.58
N LYS A 209 6.88 1.95 33.75
CA LYS A 209 7.85 1.64 32.70
C LYS A 209 7.22 1.91 31.34
N ILE A 210 8.02 2.34 30.38
CA ILE A 210 7.59 2.39 29.00
C ILE A 210 7.72 0.99 28.42
N GLU A 211 6.65 0.48 27.82
CA GLU A 211 6.63 -0.78 27.11
C GLU A 211 6.43 -0.53 25.62
N LYS A 212 7.25 -1.20 24.80
CA LYS A 212 7.21 -1.08 23.34
C LYS A 212 6.09 -1.97 22.78
N GLY A 213 5.21 -1.38 21.99
CA GLY A 213 4.09 -2.06 21.34
C GLY A 213 4.50 -2.85 20.09
N ILE A 214 3.54 -3.55 19.50
CA ILE A 214 3.79 -4.52 18.42
C ILE A 214 4.41 -3.89 17.15
N PHE A 215 4.03 -2.65 16.80
CA PHE A 215 4.60 -1.94 15.65
C PHE A 215 6.06 -1.57 15.89
N TYR A 216 6.38 -1.11 17.10
CA TYR A 216 7.75 -0.82 17.48
C TYR A 216 8.60 -2.10 17.46
N GLN A 217 8.09 -3.19 18.04
CA GLN A 217 8.78 -4.48 18.05
C GLN A 217 9.05 -5.02 16.63
N ALA A 218 8.11 -4.83 15.70
CA ALA A 218 8.31 -5.20 14.31
C ALA A 218 9.41 -4.35 13.63
N CYS A 219 9.45 -3.03 13.91
CA CYS A 219 10.52 -2.15 13.42
C CYS A 219 11.89 -2.51 14.01
N GLU A 220 11.93 -2.78 15.31
CA GLU A 220 13.12 -3.26 16.02
C GLU A 220 13.67 -4.53 15.38
N ARG A 221 12.79 -5.52 15.14
CA ARG A 221 13.18 -6.76 14.49
C ARG A 221 13.66 -6.54 13.06
N ALA A 222 13.05 -5.62 12.32
CA ALA A 222 13.45 -5.29 10.97
C ALA A 222 14.86 -4.68 10.92
N ALA A 223 15.21 -3.84 11.91
CA ALA A 223 16.58 -3.33 12.08
C ALA A 223 17.57 -4.45 12.44
N GLN A 224 17.21 -5.36 13.35
CA GLN A 224 18.05 -6.53 13.66
C GLN A 224 18.32 -7.40 12.42
N LEU A 225 17.29 -7.65 11.62
CA LEU A 225 17.42 -8.45 10.41
C LEU A 225 18.29 -7.78 9.33
N ALA A 226 18.41 -6.45 9.37
CA ALA A 226 19.36 -5.67 8.55
C ALA A 226 20.80 -5.64 9.11
N GLY A 227 21.06 -6.31 10.25
CA GLY A 227 22.39 -6.45 10.84
C GLY A 227 22.73 -5.42 11.93
N TYR A 228 21.73 -4.82 12.56
CA TYR A 228 21.93 -3.96 13.73
C TYR A 228 21.66 -4.73 15.03
N GLU A 229 22.69 -4.91 15.85
CA GLU A 229 22.55 -5.60 17.14
C GLU A 229 22.29 -4.61 18.28
N PRO A 230 21.31 -4.87 19.17
CA PRO A 230 21.05 -4.03 20.33
C PRO A 230 22.23 -4.08 21.33
N THR A 231 22.29 -3.09 22.22
CA THR A 231 23.23 -3.04 23.36
C THR A 231 22.45 -2.93 24.66
N GLU A 232 23.15 -2.87 25.80
CA GLU A 232 22.49 -2.66 27.11
C GLU A 232 21.66 -1.36 27.17
N ASN A 233 22.04 -0.33 26.41
CA ASN A 233 21.45 1.01 26.51
C ASN A 233 20.70 1.46 25.23
N GLU A 234 20.88 0.76 24.11
CA GLU A 234 20.31 1.16 22.83
C GLU A 234 19.71 -0.03 22.11
N THR A 235 18.51 0.19 21.59
CA THR A 235 17.81 -0.75 20.72
C THR A 235 18.47 -0.83 19.34
N ALA A 236 18.26 -1.93 18.62
CA ALA A 236 18.73 -2.08 17.24
C ALA A 236 18.15 -1.00 16.33
N LEU A 237 16.89 -0.61 16.54
CA LEU A 237 16.25 0.46 15.78
C LEU A 237 16.94 1.81 16.00
N GLN A 238 17.27 2.16 17.24
CA GLN A 238 17.99 3.40 17.54
C GLN A 238 19.36 3.45 16.85
N LYS A 239 20.12 2.36 16.92
CA LYS A 239 21.43 2.26 16.24
C LYS A 239 21.28 2.37 14.73
N CYS A 240 20.26 1.73 14.17
CA CYS A 240 19.94 1.81 12.75
C CYS A 240 19.67 3.24 12.30
N ILE A 241 18.87 4.00 13.05
CA ILE A 241 18.48 5.39 12.73
C ILE A 241 19.71 6.32 12.61
N VAL A 242 20.70 6.15 13.49
CA VAL A 242 21.87 7.04 13.53
C VAL A 242 23.05 6.56 12.67
N ALA A 243 22.99 5.32 12.17
CA ALA A 243 24.11 4.73 11.43
C ALA A 243 24.28 5.35 10.04
N SER A 244 25.54 5.54 9.62
CA SER A 244 25.88 6.08 8.30
C SER A 244 25.69 5.06 7.16
N ASP A 245 25.72 3.76 7.48
CA ASP A 245 25.57 2.64 6.54
C ASP A 245 24.10 2.17 6.38
N ARG A 246 23.14 2.83 7.04
CA ARG A 246 21.74 2.36 7.11
C ARG A 246 21.06 2.25 5.76
N SER A 247 21.32 3.17 4.84
CA SER A 247 20.72 3.10 3.50
C SER A 247 21.20 1.88 2.72
N GLU A 248 22.50 1.58 2.78
CA GLU A 248 23.11 0.42 2.12
C GLU A 248 22.60 -0.90 2.73
N LYS A 249 22.60 -1.01 4.06
CA LYS A 249 22.11 -2.20 4.77
C LYS A 249 20.62 -2.44 4.55
N MET A 250 19.80 -1.39 4.50
CA MET A 250 18.37 -1.52 4.22
C MET A 250 18.12 -1.96 2.78
N GLU A 251 18.88 -1.41 1.83
CA GLU A 251 18.82 -1.85 0.44
C GLU A 251 19.23 -3.33 0.30
N GLU A 252 20.31 -3.75 0.95
CA GLU A 252 20.76 -5.13 0.96
C GLU A 252 19.73 -6.07 1.61
N ALA A 253 19.14 -5.67 2.75
CA ALA A 253 18.12 -6.43 3.44
C ALA A 253 16.90 -6.68 2.54
N VAL A 254 16.39 -5.64 1.88
CA VAL A 254 15.26 -5.78 0.95
C VAL A 254 15.64 -6.65 -0.26
N LYS A 255 16.82 -6.45 -0.87
CA LYS A 255 17.29 -7.27 -2.01
C LYS A 255 17.47 -8.75 -1.64
N SER A 256 17.92 -9.01 -0.43
CA SER A 256 18.17 -10.36 0.10
C SER A 256 16.91 -10.99 0.70
N ASN A 257 15.74 -10.38 0.51
CA ASN A 257 14.45 -10.83 1.05
C ASN A 257 14.45 -11.01 2.59
N LYS A 258 15.26 -10.22 3.29
CA LYS A 258 15.29 -10.11 4.75
C LYS A 258 14.18 -9.16 5.21
N ILE A 259 12.94 -9.59 5.02
CA ILE A 259 11.73 -8.83 5.32
C ILE A 259 11.15 -9.25 6.66
N VAL A 260 10.60 -8.29 7.40
CA VAL A 260 9.74 -8.52 8.57
C VAL A 260 8.30 -8.23 8.19
N LEU A 261 7.37 -9.09 8.58
CA LEU A 261 5.94 -8.94 8.30
C LEU A 261 5.19 -8.46 9.54
N LEU A 262 4.38 -7.43 9.39
CA LEU A 262 3.34 -7.02 10.33
C LEU A 262 1.97 -7.19 9.68
N CYS A 263 1.17 -8.10 10.22
CA CYS A 263 -0.20 -8.34 9.84
C CYS A 263 -1.16 -7.65 10.81
N ILE A 264 -2.14 -6.92 10.28
CA ILE A 264 -3.18 -6.21 11.04
C ILE A 264 -4.54 -6.67 10.55
N ASP A 265 -5.14 -7.62 11.25
CA ASP A 265 -6.49 -8.09 10.94
C ASP A 265 -7.52 -7.04 11.39
N GLU A 266 -8.61 -6.89 10.65
CA GLU A 266 -9.72 -5.96 10.96
C GLU A 266 -9.26 -4.51 11.18
N ILE A 267 -8.37 -4.02 10.32
CA ILE A 267 -7.67 -2.72 10.49
C ILE A 267 -8.62 -1.53 10.70
N ASN A 268 -9.85 -1.62 10.21
CA ASN A 268 -10.86 -0.57 10.28
C ASN A 268 -11.75 -0.64 11.55
N ARG A 269 -11.56 -1.62 12.44
CA ARG A 269 -12.26 -1.73 13.73
C ARG A 269 -11.66 -0.88 14.85
N ALA A 270 -10.52 -0.24 14.61
CA ALA A 270 -9.93 0.76 15.50
C ALA A 270 -9.81 2.11 14.78
N ASN A 271 -9.64 3.19 15.55
CA ASN A 271 -9.28 4.49 14.98
C ASN A 271 -7.81 4.47 14.55
N VAL A 272 -7.56 4.05 13.31
CA VAL A 272 -6.21 3.87 12.77
C VAL A 272 -5.38 5.15 12.88
N SER A 273 -5.98 6.33 12.68
CA SER A 273 -5.26 7.61 12.85
C SER A 273 -4.77 7.80 14.27
N SER A 274 -5.58 7.48 15.28
CA SER A 274 -5.18 7.53 16.69
C SER A 274 -4.17 6.44 17.06
N VAL A 275 -4.33 5.22 16.53
CA VAL A 275 -3.44 4.09 16.81
C VAL A 275 -2.03 4.33 16.27
N PHE A 276 -1.89 4.87 15.06
CA PHE A 276 -0.59 5.24 14.49
C PHE A 276 -0.07 6.59 15.02
N GLY A 277 -0.96 7.48 15.47
CA GLY A 277 -0.62 8.86 15.82
C GLY A 277 0.08 9.59 14.67
N ASP A 278 1.13 10.34 15.00
CA ASP A 278 1.92 11.10 14.02
C ASP A 278 2.80 10.22 13.12
N LEU A 279 2.95 8.92 13.46
CA LEU A 279 3.81 7.98 12.75
C LEU A 279 3.18 7.46 11.46
N ILE A 280 1.90 7.73 11.24
CA ILE A 280 1.14 7.34 10.05
C ILE A 280 1.85 7.74 8.75
N SER A 281 2.57 8.87 8.74
CA SER A 281 3.29 9.33 7.55
C SER A 281 4.54 8.49 7.25
N LEU A 282 5.15 7.89 8.28
CA LEU A 282 6.41 7.15 8.17
C LEU A 282 6.24 5.77 7.52
N ILE A 283 5.01 5.25 7.44
CA ILE A 283 4.74 3.97 6.76
C ILE A 283 4.88 4.07 5.24
N GLU A 284 4.87 5.29 4.69
CA GLU A 284 5.03 5.53 3.26
C GLU A 284 6.42 5.06 2.79
N PRO A 285 6.52 4.26 1.72
CA PRO A 285 7.80 3.70 1.27
C PRO A 285 8.93 4.72 1.11
N SER A 286 8.59 5.92 0.63
CA SER A 286 9.56 6.99 0.37
C SER A 286 10.15 7.64 1.63
N LYS A 287 9.51 7.45 2.79
CA LYS A 287 9.85 8.07 4.09
C LYS A 287 10.51 7.11 5.07
N ARG A 288 10.68 5.85 4.68
CA ARG A 288 11.30 4.81 5.51
C ARG A 288 12.82 4.93 5.55
N ILE A 289 13.44 4.29 6.55
CA ILE A 289 14.90 4.23 6.68
C ILE A 289 15.49 3.59 5.41
N GLY A 290 16.45 4.26 4.79
CA GLY A 290 17.09 3.87 3.54
C GLY A 290 16.35 4.33 2.27
N ALA A 291 15.26 5.07 2.40
CA ALA A 291 14.55 5.66 1.27
C ALA A 291 15.05 7.08 0.94
N LYS A 292 14.74 7.57 -0.28
CA LYS A 292 15.19 8.88 -0.77
C LYS A 292 14.73 10.07 0.08
N TYR A 293 13.53 9.99 0.65
CA TYR A 293 12.92 11.06 1.45
C TYR A 293 12.70 10.59 2.89
N GLU A 294 13.65 9.80 3.43
CA GLU A 294 13.64 9.28 4.80
C GLU A 294 13.20 10.34 5.83
N MET A 295 12.28 9.97 6.70
CA MET A 295 11.76 10.80 7.79
C MET A 295 11.78 10.03 9.10
N SER A 296 11.82 10.78 10.20
CA SER A 296 11.69 10.27 11.55
C SER A 296 10.74 11.16 12.36
N ALA A 297 10.27 10.64 13.48
CA ALA A 297 9.46 11.37 14.46
C ALA A 297 9.99 11.10 15.88
N ILE A 298 9.64 11.97 16.83
CA ILE A 298 9.98 11.79 18.25
C ILE A 298 8.78 11.18 18.95
N LEU A 299 8.98 10.07 19.64
CA LEU A 299 7.90 9.39 20.36
C LEU A 299 7.46 10.17 21.61
N PRO A 300 6.17 10.19 21.95
CA PRO A 300 5.64 11.05 23.00
C PRO A 300 6.01 10.62 24.42
N TYR A 301 6.15 9.32 24.71
CA TYR A 301 6.45 8.83 26.06
C TYR A 301 7.96 8.71 26.29
N SER A 302 8.67 7.98 25.43
CA SER A 302 10.11 7.75 25.56
C SER A 302 10.98 8.93 25.15
N LYS A 303 10.44 9.84 24.33
CA LYS A 303 11.20 10.93 23.68
C LYS A 303 12.31 10.44 22.76
N GLU A 304 12.26 9.17 22.38
CA GLU A 304 13.21 8.56 21.46
C GLU A 304 12.86 8.92 20.01
N VAL A 305 13.87 8.98 19.15
CA VAL A 305 13.67 9.09 17.71
C VAL A 305 13.21 7.75 17.15
N PHE A 306 12.17 7.79 16.32
CA PHE A 306 11.58 6.62 15.67
C PHE A 306 11.48 6.83 14.16
N ALA A 307 11.79 5.79 13.41
CA ALA A 307 11.59 5.72 11.97
C ALA A 307 11.26 4.29 11.57
N VAL A 308 10.60 4.11 10.43
CA VAL A 308 10.14 2.80 9.96
C VAL A 308 11.18 2.21 9.00
N PRO A 309 11.75 1.01 9.25
CA PRO A 309 12.71 0.38 8.34
C PRO A 309 12.13 0.02 6.97
N ALA A 310 12.92 0.17 5.90
CA ALA A 310 12.49 -0.16 4.53
C ALA A 310 12.12 -1.64 4.34
N ASN A 311 12.69 -2.56 5.14
CA ASN A 311 12.41 -3.99 5.07
C ASN A 311 11.23 -4.45 5.95
N LEU A 312 10.41 -3.53 6.48
CA LEU A 312 9.14 -3.87 7.11
C LEU A 312 8.01 -3.96 6.05
N MET A 313 7.25 -5.04 6.06
CA MET A 313 6.06 -5.22 5.23
C MET A 313 4.81 -5.17 6.12
N ILE A 314 3.84 -4.35 5.74
CA ILE A 314 2.58 -4.18 6.48
C ILE A 314 1.44 -4.70 5.61
N VAL A 315 0.67 -5.65 6.13
CA VAL A 315 -0.50 -6.22 5.45
C VAL A 315 -1.69 -6.14 6.39
N GLY A 316 -2.76 -5.47 5.97
CA GLY A 316 -4.00 -5.37 6.71
C GLY A 316 -5.14 -6.12 6.03
N THR A 317 -6.15 -6.53 6.80
CA THR A 317 -7.45 -6.96 6.25
C THR A 317 -8.54 -5.96 6.62
N MET A 318 -9.56 -5.86 5.78
CA MET A 318 -10.66 -4.92 5.98
C MET A 318 -11.98 -5.53 5.49
N ASN A 319 -12.97 -5.67 6.38
CA ASN A 319 -14.35 -5.96 5.97
C ASN A 319 -15.03 -4.67 5.53
N THR A 320 -15.69 -4.70 4.37
CA THR A 320 -16.37 -3.53 3.81
C THR A 320 -17.84 -3.40 4.20
N ALA A 321 -18.47 -4.50 4.62
CA ALA A 321 -19.91 -4.54 4.90
C ALA A 321 -20.27 -4.06 6.33
N ASP A 322 -19.36 -4.16 7.31
CA ASP A 322 -19.77 -3.90 8.69
C ASP A 322 -20.08 -2.41 8.90
N ARG A 323 -21.30 -2.14 9.35
CA ARG A 323 -21.81 -0.77 9.60
C ARG A 323 -21.20 -0.09 10.83
N SER A 324 -20.59 -0.87 11.73
CA SER A 324 -19.99 -0.43 13.00
C SER A 324 -18.56 0.11 12.87
N ILE A 325 -18.08 0.25 11.64
CA ILE A 325 -16.69 0.50 11.31
C ILE A 325 -16.42 1.98 11.03
N GLN A 326 -15.26 2.47 11.47
CA GLN A 326 -14.77 3.78 11.06
C GLN A 326 -14.26 3.72 9.62
N LEU A 327 -14.80 4.58 8.75
CA LEU A 327 -14.27 4.77 7.40
C LEU A 327 -12.79 5.17 7.48
N LEU A 328 -11.92 4.43 6.78
CA LEU A 328 -10.52 4.81 6.63
C LEU A 328 -10.44 6.21 6.01
N ASP A 329 -9.78 7.14 6.73
CA ASP A 329 -9.57 8.50 6.24
C ASP A 329 -8.81 8.49 4.90
N SER A 330 -9.12 9.48 4.07
CA SER A 330 -8.39 9.86 2.86
C SER A 330 -6.86 9.91 3.05
N ALA A 331 -6.38 10.27 4.24
CA ALA A 331 -4.96 10.27 4.56
C ALA A 331 -4.38 8.85 4.62
N LEU A 332 -5.11 7.90 5.22
CA LEU A 332 -4.73 6.48 5.25
C LEU A 332 -4.81 5.85 3.86
N ARG A 333 -5.89 6.12 3.13
CA ARG A 333 -6.10 5.58 1.78
C ARG A 333 -4.96 5.90 0.81
N ARG A 334 -4.24 7.02 0.99
CA ARG A 334 -3.10 7.40 0.16
C ARG A 334 -1.80 6.64 0.47
N ARG A 335 -1.74 5.92 1.60
CA ARG A 335 -0.53 5.27 2.13
C ARG A 335 -0.55 3.75 2.03
N PHE A 336 -1.71 3.19 1.76
CA PHE A 336 -1.90 1.78 1.51
C PHE A 336 -2.23 1.55 0.02
N ARG A 337 -1.68 0.48 -0.53
CA ARG A 337 -2.24 -0.16 -1.72
C ARG A 337 -3.45 -0.98 -1.29
N PHE A 338 -4.52 -0.93 -2.07
CA PHE A 338 -5.74 -1.69 -1.82
C PHE A 338 -5.85 -2.82 -2.84
N GLU A 339 -6.12 -4.03 -2.35
CA GLU A 339 -6.43 -5.18 -3.18
C GLU A 339 -7.80 -5.73 -2.77
N GLU A 340 -8.72 -5.71 -3.73
CA GLU A 340 -10.11 -6.12 -3.53
C GLU A 340 -10.26 -7.63 -3.71
N LEU A 341 -10.90 -8.28 -2.75
CA LEU A 341 -11.27 -9.69 -2.76
C LEU A 341 -12.79 -9.81 -2.82
N LEU A 342 -13.29 -10.03 -4.04
CA LEU A 342 -14.69 -10.34 -4.32
C LEU A 342 -14.96 -11.86 -4.21
N PRO A 343 -16.24 -12.27 -4.12
CA PRO A 343 -16.61 -13.68 -4.12
C PRO A 343 -16.09 -14.42 -5.36
N LYS A 344 -15.43 -15.56 -5.17
CA LYS A 344 -14.91 -16.44 -6.22
C LYS A 344 -15.82 -17.64 -6.41
N TYR A 345 -16.73 -17.56 -7.38
CA TYR A 345 -17.69 -18.62 -7.64
C TYR A 345 -17.03 -19.93 -8.11
N ASP A 346 -15.92 -19.82 -8.86
CA ASP A 346 -15.20 -20.99 -9.37
C ASP A 346 -14.50 -21.80 -8.28
N ALA A 347 -14.35 -21.25 -7.06
CA ALA A 347 -13.83 -21.97 -5.91
C ALA A 347 -14.84 -22.95 -5.29
N ILE A 348 -16.12 -22.83 -5.64
CA ILE A 348 -17.20 -23.70 -5.17
C ILE A 348 -17.32 -24.87 -6.14
N THR A 349 -17.14 -26.10 -5.67
CA THR A 349 -17.18 -27.31 -6.50
C THR A 349 -18.62 -27.72 -6.85
N ASN A 350 -19.54 -27.62 -5.88
CA ASN A 350 -20.96 -27.92 -6.07
C ASN A 350 -21.65 -26.89 -6.98
N GLU A 351 -22.20 -27.34 -8.11
CA GLU A 351 -22.79 -26.46 -9.13
C GLU A 351 -24.07 -25.75 -8.65
N THR A 352 -24.91 -26.43 -7.87
CA THR A 352 -26.13 -25.85 -7.29
C THR A 352 -25.78 -24.71 -6.35
N ALA A 353 -24.83 -24.93 -5.43
CA ALA A 353 -24.39 -23.91 -4.49
C ALA A 353 -23.75 -22.71 -5.20
N ARG A 354 -22.95 -22.96 -6.25
CA ARG A 354 -22.36 -21.92 -7.09
C ARG A 354 -23.44 -21.05 -7.74
N THR A 355 -24.46 -21.67 -8.32
CA THR A 355 -25.57 -20.97 -9.00
C THR A 355 -26.39 -20.14 -8.02
N ILE A 356 -26.72 -20.71 -6.86
CA ILE A 356 -27.44 -20.02 -5.78
C ILE A 356 -26.67 -18.78 -5.33
N LEU A 357 -25.38 -18.92 -5.03
CA LEU A 357 -24.56 -17.79 -4.58
C LEU A 357 -24.50 -16.69 -5.64
N GLN A 358 -24.39 -17.04 -6.92
CA GLN A 358 -24.42 -16.06 -8.03
C GLN A 358 -25.74 -15.29 -8.10
N LYS A 359 -26.88 -15.98 -7.95
CA LYS A 359 -28.22 -15.36 -7.96
C LYS A 359 -28.42 -14.44 -6.76
N ILE A 360 -28.11 -14.91 -5.56
CA ILE A 360 -28.17 -14.12 -4.32
C ILE A 360 -27.29 -12.86 -4.45
N ASN A 361 -26.04 -13.02 -4.88
CA ASN A 361 -25.13 -11.88 -5.04
C ASN A 361 -25.51 -10.93 -6.18
N ALA A 362 -26.21 -11.39 -7.22
CA ALA A 362 -26.78 -10.51 -8.23
C ALA A 362 -27.90 -9.65 -7.63
N ARG A 363 -28.81 -10.25 -6.86
CA ARG A 363 -29.92 -9.55 -6.19
C ARG A 363 -29.42 -8.57 -5.12
N ILE A 364 -28.44 -8.96 -4.30
CA ILE A 364 -27.80 -8.07 -3.31
C ILE A 364 -27.20 -6.83 -3.99
N ARG A 365 -26.48 -7.00 -5.11
CA ARG A 365 -25.91 -5.85 -5.84
C ARG A 365 -26.95 -4.89 -6.38
N CYS A 366 -28.16 -5.38 -6.70
CA CYS A 366 -29.28 -4.54 -7.14
C CYS A 366 -29.94 -3.79 -5.98
N LEU A 367 -30.10 -4.44 -4.83
CA LEU A 367 -30.85 -3.90 -3.68
C LEU A 367 -29.98 -3.12 -2.69
N LEU A 368 -28.68 -3.35 -2.69
CA LEU A 368 -27.73 -2.77 -1.74
C LEU A 368 -26.47 -2.27 -2.47
N ASP A 369 -25.39 -3.06 -2.52
CA ASP A 369 -24.16 -2.74 -3.27
C ASP A 369 -23.26 -3.98 -3.45
N LYS A 370 -22.05 -3.78 -3.98
CA LYS A 370 -21.03 -4.82 -4.15
C LYS A 370 -20.34 -5.25 -2.86
N ASP A 371 -20.32 -4.39 -1.85
CA ASP A 371 -19.54 -4.56 -0.63
C ASP A 371 -20.26 -5.46 0.40
N HIS A 372 -21.57 -5.68 0.22
CA HIS A 372 -22.42 -6.59 0.98
C HIS A 372 -22.64 -7.96 0.32
N GLN A 373 -21.91 -8.29 -0.75
CA GLN A 373 -22.02 -9.62 -1.35
C GLN A 373 -21.64 -10.72 -0.36
N ILE A 374 -22.26 -11.89 -0.49
CA ILE A 374 -21.94 -13.07 0.31
C ILE A 374 -20.67 -13.74 -0.26
N GLY A 375 -19.73 -14.00 0.62
CA GLY A 375 -18.50 -14.71 0.31
C GLY A 375 -18.70 -16.19 -0.04
N HIS A 376 -17.72 -16.75 -0.74
CA HIS A 376 -17.76 -18.15 -1.17
C HIS A 376 -17.42 -19.13 -0.04
N SER A 377 -16.81 -18.67 1.06
CA SER A 377 -16.36 -19.54 2.16
C SER A 377 -17.47 -20.38 2.77
N TYR A 378 -18.71 -19.88 2.80
CA TYR A 378 -19.87 -20.61 3.33
C TYR A 378 -20.24 -21.85 2.50
N PHE A 379 -19.77 -21.92 1.25
CA PHE A 379 -20.15 -22.94 0.27
C PHE A 379 -18.95 -23.76 -0.25
N ILE A 380 -17.73 -23.56 0.26
CA ILE A 380 -16.54 -24.30 -0.25
C ILE A 380 -16.65 -25.80 0.02
N ASP A 381 -17.10 -26.18 1.21
CA ASP A 381 -17.06 -27.57 1.69
C ASP A 381 -18.42 -28.30 1.64
N VAL A 382 -19.44 -27.70 1.01
CA VAL A 382 -20.78 -28.28 0.91
C VAL A 382 -20.80 -29.46 -0.06
N ARG A 383 -21.41 -30.57 0.34
CA ARG A 383 -21.41 -31.83 -0.43
C ARG A 383 -22.79 -32.30 -0.84
N SER A 384 -23.83 -31.86 -0.15
CA SER A 384 -25.23 -32.21 -0.43
C SER A 384 -26.17 -31.00 -0.42
N GLU A 385 -27.40 -31.18 -0.87
CA GLU A 385 -28.47 -30.20 -0.85
C GLU A 385 -28.77 -29.74 0.59
N LEU A 386 -28.78 -30.67 1.54
CA LEU A 386 -28.93 -30.35 2.96
C LEU A 386 -27.80 -29.45 3.48
N ASP A 387 -26.55 -29.67 3.06
CA ASP A 387 -25.43 -28.79 3.44
C ASP A 387 -25.63 -27.36 2.91
N ILE A 388 -26.08 -27.23 1.66
CA ILE A 388 -26.35 -25.92 1.04
C ILE A 388 -27.48 -25.22 1.79
N PHE A 389 -28.57 -25.93 2.07
CA PHE A 389 -29.69 -25.39 2.82
C PHE A 389 -29.27 -24.94 4.23
N ASN A 390 -28.46 -25.74 4.93
CA ASN A 390 -27.94 -25.38 6.24
C ASN A 390 -27.00 -24.17 6.19
N ALA A 391 -26.16 -24.04 5.16
CA ALA A 391 -25.32 -22.86 4.96
C ALA A 391 -26.19 -21.60 4.74
N LEU A 392 -27.27 -21.72 3.95
CA LEU A 392 -28.22 -20.63 3.76
C LEU A 392 -28.90 -20.25 5.09
N LYS A 393 -29.54 -21.21 5.74
CA LYS A 393 -30.33 -21.00 6.96
C LYS A 393 -29.50 -20.47 8.13
N ASN A 394 -28.31 -21.04 8.37
CA ASN A 394 -27.55 -20.78 9.59
C ASN A 394 -26.49 -19.69 9.42
N CYS A 395 -26.14 -19.31 8.19
CA CYS A 395 -25.08 -18.33 7.94
C CYS A 395 -25.53 -17.20 7.03
N VAL A 396 -26.13 -17.50 5.87
CA VAL A 396 -26.48 -16.47 4.88
C VAL A 396 -27.70 -15.66 5.33
N ILE A 397 -28.79 -16.30 5.76
CA ILE A 397 -30.01 -15.62 6.17
C ILE A 397 -29.77 -14.68 7.36
N PRO A 398 -29.11 -15.11 8.46
CA PRO A 398 -28.77 -14.20 9.56
C PRO A 398 -27.94 -12.98 9.12
N LEU A 399 -27.03 -13.17 8.16
CA LEU A 399 -26.24 -12.08 7.60
C LEU A 399 -27.10 -11.13 6.74
N LEU A 400 -28.06 -11.66 5.98
CA LEU A 400 -29.04 -10.84 5.25
C LEU A 400 -29.95 -10.05 6.21
N GLU A 401 -30.34 -10.63 7.34
CA GLU A 401 -31.10 -9.93 8.38
C GLU A 401 -30.33 -8.74 8.99
N GLU A 402 -29.00 -8.87 9.12
CA GLU A 402 -28.14 -7.75 9.53
C GLU A 402 -28.08 -6.66 8.44
N TYR A 403 -27.95 -7.05 7.17
CA TYR A 403 -27.88 -6.11 6.04
C TYR A 403 -29.20 -5.38 5.81
N PHE A 404 -30.33 -6.08 5.93
CA PHE A 404 -31.67 -5.57 5.68
C PHE A 404 -32.46 -5.48 7.00
N TYR A 405 -31.88 -4.75 7.96
CA TYR A 405 -32.48 -4.54 9.28
C TYR A 405 -33.95 -4.06 9.17
N ASN A 406 -34.87 -4.83 9.76
CA ASN A 406 -36.32 -4.62 9.74
C ASN A 406 -36.95 -4.56 8.33
N ASP A 407 -36.32 -5.16 7.31
CA ASP A 407 -36.79 -5.17 5.93
C ASP A 407 -36.78 -6.60 5.35
N ALA A 408 -37.65 -7.45 5.92
CA ALA A 408 -37.82 -8.83 5.50
C ALA A 408 -38.29 -8.94 4.03
N GLN A 409 -39.01 -7.94 3.51
CA GLN A 409 -39.44 -7.91 2.10
C GLN A 409 -38.23 -7.91 1.15
N LYS A 410 -37.17 -7.15 1.42
CA LYS A 410 -35.95 -7.21 0.60
C LYS A 410 -35.23 -8.55 0.71
N ILE A 411 -35.22 -9.18 1.90
CA ILE A 411 -34.63 -10.51 2.08
C ILE A 411 -35.41 -11.54 1.25
N ARG A 412 -36.74 -11.48 1.26
CA ARG A 412 -37.60 -12.31 0.40
C ARG A 412 -37.25 -12.14 -1.07
N GLN A 413 -37.10 -10.90 -1.55
CA GLN A 413 -36.68 -10.64 -2.93
C GLN A 413 -35.31 -11.27 -3.27
N ILE A 414 -34.37 -11.29 -2.32
CA ILE A 414 -33.05 -11.93 -2.49
C ILE A 414 -33.17 -13.46 -2.57
N LEU A 415 -34.02 -14.05 -1.72
CA LEU A 415 -34.26 -15.49 -1.66
C LEU A 415 -35.26 -15.98 -2.73
N ASN A 416 -35.89 -15.05 -3.45
CA ASN A 416 -36.96 -15.30 -4.42
C ASN A 416 -38.31 -15.72 -3.81
N ASP A 417 -38.49 -15.57 -2.50
CA ASP A 417 -39.73 -15.92 -1.80
C ASP A 417 -40.92 -15.19 -2.42
N SER A 418 -42.00 -15.93 -2.68
CA SER A 418 -43.23 -15.38 -3.25
C SER A 418 -44.44 -16.04 -2.61
N ASP A 419 -45.55 -15.31 -2.50
CA ASP A 419 -46.75 -15.83 -1.83
C ASP A 419 -47.38 -17.05 -2.54
N ASN A 420 -47.03 -17.26 -3.82
CA ASN A 420 -47.51 -18.38 -4.63
C ASN A 420 -46.53 -19.58 -4.66
N ALA A 421 -45.44 -19.54 -3.90
CA ALA A 421 -44.46 -20.63 -3.86
C ALA A 421 -44.89 -21.75 -2.92
N ASP A 422 -44.59 -23.00 -3.30
CA ASP A 422 -44.86 -24.19 -2.48
C ASP A 422 -44.07 -24.21 -1.17
N VAL A 423 -42.90 -23.56 -1.16
CA VAL A 423 -42.03 -23.40 0.00
C VAL A 423 -41.52 -21.96 0.06
N ASN A 424 -41.36 -21.42 1.28
CA ASN A 424 -40.83 -20.08 1.50
C ASN A 424 -39.89 -20.07 2.72
N PHE A 425 -38.84 -19.26 2.65
CA PHE A 425 -37.98 -19.01 3.81
C PHE A 425 -38.64 -18.07 4.82
N TYR A 426 -39.40 -17.08 4.36
CA TYR A 426 -40.20 -16.18 5.17
C TYR A 426 -41.69 -16.33 4.88
N ILE A 427 -42.49 -16.31 5.94
CA ILE A 427 -43.95 -16.36 5.90
C ILE A 427 -44.53 -15.11 6.55
N LYS A 428 -45.80 -14.79 6.23
CA LYS A 428 -46.50 -13.68 6.88
C LYS A 428 -46.63 -13.94 8.37
N ASP A 429 -46.38 -12.92 9.19
CA ASP A 429 -46.55 -12.96 10.63
C ASP A 429 -47.95 -12.47 10.98
N SER A 430 -48.93 -13.38 10.91
CA SER A 430 -50.34 -13.04 11.16
C SER A 430 -50.58 -12.53 12.59
N GLU A 431 -49.78 -12.96 13.58
CA GLU A 431 -49.90 -12.46 14.96
C GLU A 431 -49.46 -10.99 15.05
N ALA A 432 -48.37 -10.63 14.37
CA ALA A 432 -47.92 -9.25 14.29
C ALA A 432 -48.85 -8.36 13.44
N GLU A 433 -49.41 -8.88 12.34
CA GLU A 433 -50.40 -8.17 11.52
C GLU A 433 -51.69 -7.91 12.31
N ASP A 434 -52.23 -8.92 13.00
CA ASP A 434 -53.39 -8.76 13.88
C ASP A 434 -53.10 -7.74 15.00
N ALA A 435 -51.89 -7.75 15.56
CA ALA A 435 -51.50 -6.77 16.57
C ALA A 435 -51.42 -5.34 16.00
N LEU A 436 -50.93 -5.18 14.77
CA LEU A 436 -50.85 -3.89 14.06
C LEU A 436 -52.24 -3.33 13.78
N ASP A 437 -53.16 -4.15 13.28
CA ASP A 437 -54.56 -3.77 13.00
C ASP A 437 -55.30 -3.28 14.26
N ASN A 438 -54.94 -3.83 15.43
CA ASN A 438 -55.50 -3.44 16.71
C ASN A 438 -54.87 -2.16 17.29
N MET A 439 -53.74 -1.68 16.76
CA MET A 439 -53.08 -0.43 17.14
C MET A 439 -53.61 0.74 16.26
N GLN A 440 -54.70 1.38 16.69
CA GLN A 440 -55.34 2.47 15.94
C GLN A 440 -54.38 3.63 15.59
N ASN A 441 -54.23 3.89 14.27
CA ASN A 441 -53.97 5.16 13.58
C ASN A 441 -52.58 5.86 13.61
N ASP A 442 -51.50 5.23 14.03
CA ASP A 442 -50.15 5.86 13.95
C ASP A 442 -49.10 5.07 13.14
N PHE A 443 -49.48 3.93 12.53
CA PHE A 443 -48.57 3.10 11.74
C PHE A 443 -49.05 2.92 10.30
N ASP A 444 -48.10 2.60 9.42
CA ASP A 444 -48.37 2.35 8.00
C ASP A 444 -49.16 1.05 7.86
N ASN A 445 -50.48 1.17 7.72
CA ASN A 445 -51.43 0.03 7.70
C ASN A 445 -51.23 -0.90 6.48
N ASP A 446 -50.43 -0.51 5.49
CA ASP A 446 -50.11 -1.35 4.33
C ASP A 446 -48.82 -2.17 4.53
N LYS A 447 -48.20 -2.12 5.72
CA LYS A 447 -46.94 -2.82 6.00
C LYS A 447 -47.17 -4.30 6.29
N GLU A 448 -46.91 -5.15 5.30
CA GLU A 448 -46.85 -6.60 5.49
C GLU A 448 -45.66 -6.98 6.40
N ILE A 449 -45.94 -7.79 7.41
CA ILE A 449 -44.94 -8.24 8.39
C ILE A 449 -44.60 -9.70 8.09
N TYR A 450 -43.30 -9.99 8.01
CA TYR A 450 -42.81 -11.33 7.73
C TYR A 450 -41.89 -11.82 8.85
N MET A 451 -41.97 -13.11 9.12
CA MET A 451 -41.08 -13.82 10.03
C MET A 451 -40.43 -15.00 9.32
N LEU A 452 -39.28 -15.44 9.84
CA LEU A 452 -38.61 -16.64 9.34
C LEU A 452 -39.52 -17.86 9.56
N ASN A 453 -39.69 -18.68 8.53
CA ASN A 453 -40.58 -19.83 8.55
C ASN A 453 -40.10 -20.87 9.57
N THR A 454 -40.95 -21.19 10.55
CA THR A 454 -40.63 -22.15 11.61
C THR A 454 -40.50 -23.58 11.08
N GLU A 455 -41.12 -23.90 9.95
CA GLU A 455 -41.04 -25.21 9.31
C GLU A 455 -39.65 -25.51 8.71
N LEU A 456 -38.78 -24.50 8.55
CA LEU A 456 -37.38 -24.69 8.17
C LEU A 456 -36.61 -25.60 9.16
N ALA A 457 -37.12 -25.79 10.38
CA ALA A 457 -36.58 -26.75 11.36
C ALA A 457 -36.86 -28.22 10.99
N ASN A 458 -37.81 -28.47 10.10
CA ASN A 458 -38.22 -29.82 9.69
C ASN A 458 -37.42 -30.36 8.48
N VAL A 459 -36.67 -29.50 7.79
CA VAL A 459 -35.77 -29.89 6.68
C VAL A 459 -34.57 -30.65 7.26
N LYS A 460 -34.44 -31.94 6.91
CA LYS A 460 -33.49 -32.87 7.56
C LYS A 460 -32.72 -33.78 6.59
N ASP A 461 -33.06 -33.75 5.31
CA ASP A 461 -32.45 -34.55 4.26
C ASP A 461 -32.43 -33.76 2.94
N ASP A 462 -31.74 -34.31 1.94
CA ASP A 462 -31.58 -33.64 0.65
C ASP A 462 -32.91 -33.46 -0.09
N ASP A 463 -33.84 -34.41 0.05
CA ASP A 463 -35.16 -34.37 -0.60
C ASP A 463 -36.02 -33.23 -0.05
N SER A 464 -36.01 -33.02 1.28
CA SER A 464 -36.72 -31.90 1.93
C SER A 464 -36.04 -30.55 1.71
N ALA A 465 -34.72 -30.52 1.45
CA ALA A 465 -33.97 -29.30 1.18
C ALA A 465 -34.13 -28.79 -0.27
N LYS A 466 -34.19 -29.72 -1.22
CA LYS A 466 -34.17 -29.42 -2.66
C LYS A 466 -35.23 -28.41 -3.14
N PRO A 467 -36.50 -28.43 -2.70
CA PRO A 467 -37.50 -27.45 -3.12
C PRO A 467 -37.08 -26.01 -2.82
N TYR A 468 -36.48 -25.76 -1.65
CA TYR A 468 -36.00 -24.44 -1.25
C TYR A 468 -34.83 -23.95 -2.12
N LEU A 469 -33.94 -24.87 -2.51
CA LEU A 469 -32.79 -24.55 -3.36
C LEU A 469 -33.20 -24.22 -4.79
N GLU A 470 -34.09 -25.03 -5.37
CA GLU A 470 -34.64 -24.81 -6.71
C GLU A 470 -35.41 -23.48 -6.78
N HIS A 471 -36.15 -23.16 -5.71
CA HIS A 471 -36.89 -21.92 -5.58
C HIS A 471 -36.00 -20.67 -5.73
N ILE A 472 -34.80 -20.66 -5.14
CA ILE A 472 -33.86 -19.54 -5.25
C ILE A 472 -33.36 -19.36 -6.70
N VAL A 473 -33.13 -20.47 -7.40
CA VAL A 473 -32.50 -20.52 -8.74
C VAL A 473 -33.48 -20.15 -9.85
N ASN A 474 -34.73 -20.61 -9.74
CA ASN A 474 -35.75 -20.41 -10.76
C ASN A 474 -36.08 -18.92 -10.92
N ILE A 475 -36.06 -18.42 -12.16
CA ILE A 475 -36.56 -17.08 -12.47
C ILE A 475 -38.08 -17.19 -12.38
N ALA A 476 -38.72 -16.39 -11.53
CA ALA A 476 -40.16 -16.19 -11.63
C ALA A 476 -40.46 -15.76 -13.08
N GLY A 477 -41.14 -16.63 -13.83
CA GLY A 477 -41.40 -16.47 -15.25
C GLY A 477 -42.24 -15.24 -15.59
#